data_AF-A0AAE0BHG3-F1
#
_entry.id   AF-A0AAE0BHG3-F1
#
_cell.length_a   1.000
_cell.length_b   1.000
_cell.length_c   1.000
_cell.angle_alpha   90.00
_cell.angle_beta   90.00
_cell.angle_gamma   90.00
#
_symmetry.space_group_name_H-M   'P 1'
#
loop_
_entity.id
_entity.type
_entity.pdbx_description
1 polymer ?
#
loop_
_entity_poly.entity_id
_entity_poly.type
_entity_poly.pdbx_seq_one_letter_code
_entity_poly.pdbx_strand_id
1 'polypeptide(L)'
;MAVETVTQERDFVRHSEAAKTSQRSEHLKALRSRIKEHISDSHVEIVVLVEAVDPHSSCTFQARHSYTDSDVVFDHMFKECMSLGADGNAELDLSEFHLLIPAPFEVDDNKSTAASCT
;
A
#
# COMPACT_ATOMS: atom_id res chain seq x y z
N MET A 1 -27.74 41.26 13.43
CA MET A 1 -27.78 40.97 11.98
C MET A 1 -26.46 40.43 11.40
N ALA A 2 -25.38 40.21 12.18
CA ALA A 2 -24.10 39.70 11.65
C ALA A 2 -23.84 38.20 11.90
N VAL A 3 -24.75 37.48 12.58
CA VAL A 3 -24.53 36.07 12.96
C VAL A 3 -25.01 35.11 11.87
N GLU A 4 -26.08 35.44 11.14
CA GLU A 4 -26.65 34.56 10.09
C GLU A 4 -25.79 34.44 8.84
N THR A 5 -25.06 35.50 8.46
CA THR A 5 -24.20 35.50 7.26
C THR A 5 -22.96 34.61 7.44
N VAL A 6 -22.39 34.58 8.65
CA VAL A 6 -21.22 33.74 8.97
C VAL A 6 -21.57 32.25 8.99
N THR A 7 -22.83 31.90 9.32
CA THR A 7 -23.30 30.50 9.28
C THR A 7 -23.51 30.02 7.84
N GLN A 8 -24.13 30.82 6.99
CA GLN A 8 -24.39 30.48 5.58
C GLN A 8 -23.12 30.17 4.76
N GLU A 9 -22.05 30.96 4.97
CA GLU A 9 -20.80 30.80 4.24
C GLU A 9 -20.04 29.52 4.67
N ARG A 10 -20.12 29.17 5.95
CA ARG A 10 -19.54 27.94 6.50
C ARG A 10 -20.25 26.68 6.02
N ASP A 11 -21.57 26.74 5.88
CA ASP A 11 -22.35 25.60 5.40
C ASP A 11 -22.14 25.35 3.91
N PHE A 12 -22.01 26.40 3.10
CA PHE A 12 -21.68 26.29 1.66
C PHE A 12 -20.30 25.67 1.43
N VAL A 13 -19.27 26.13 2.17
CA VAL A 13 -17.91 25.57 2.07
C VAL A 13 -17.91 24.07 2.40
N ARG A 14 -18.58 23.66 3.48
CA ARG A 14 -18.70 22.24 3.88
C ARG A 14 -19.38 21.36 2.82
N HIS A 15 -20.41 21.86 2.15
CA HIS A 15 -21.09 21.12 1.08
C HIS A 15 -20.19 20.99 -0.16
N SER A 16 -19.40 22.02 -0.46
CA SER A 16 -18.44 21.99 -1.57
C SER A 16 -17.26 21.06 -1.32
N GLU A 17 -16.80 20.96 -0.07
CA GLU A 17 -15.73 20.05 0.34
C GLU A 17 -16.21 18.60 0.32
N ALA A 18 -17.38 18.31 0.89
CA ALA A 18 -17.97 16.98 0.85
C ALA A 18 -18.19 16.47 -0.59
N ALA A 19 -18.60 17.35 -1.52
CA ALA A 19 -18.77 17.01 -2.92
C ALA A 19 -17.43 16.71 -3.64
N LYS A 20 -16.38 17.50 -3.39
CA LYS A 20 -15.03 17.26 -3.95
C LYS A 20 -14.42 15.95 -3.44
N THR A 21 -14.62 15.68 -2.15
CA THR A 21 -14.17 14.48 -1.46
C THR A 21 -14.85 13.23 -2.04
N SER A 22 -16.19 13.25 -2.16
CA SER A 22 -16.96 12.16 -2.78
C SER A 22 -16.52 11.89 -4.23
N GLN A 23 -16.33 12.93 -5.04
CA GLN A 23 -15.89 12.79 -6.43
C GLN A 23 -14.48 12.19 -6.56
N ARG A 24 -13.55 12.56 -5.67
CA ARG A 24 -12.21 11.99 -5.62
C ARG A 24 -12.25 10.50 -5.30
N SER A 25 -13.08 10.10 -4.33
CA SER A 25 -13.15 8.69 -3.91
C SER A 25 -13.61 7.77 -5.04
N GLU A 26 -14.63 8.19 -5.80
CA GLU A 26 -15.15 7.46 -6.95
C GLU A 26 -14.12 7.40 -8.09
N HIS A 27 -13.41 8.50 -8.33
CA HIS A 27 -12.32 8.51 -9.31
C HIS A 27 -11.19 7.53 -8.95
N LEU A 28 -10.79 7.45 -7.68
CA LEU A 28 -9.76 6.52 -7.22
C LEU A 28 -10.19 5.06 -7.34
N LYS A 29 -11.45 4.75 -7.02
CA LYS A 29 -12.01 3.40 -7.23
C LYS A 29 -12.01 3.02 -8.71
N ALA A 30 -12.43 3.93 -9.58
CA ALA A 30 -12.44 3.72 -11.03
C ALA A 30 -11.02 3.51 -11.58
N LEU A 31 -10.05 4.32 -11.13
CA LEU A 31 -8.65 4.18 -11.53
C LEU A 31 -8.07 2.84 -11.05
N ARG A 32 -8.36 2.43 -9.82
CA ARG A 32 -7.95 1.12 -9.30
C ARG A 32 -8.48 -0.03 -10.15
N SER A 33 -9.75 0.00 -10.57
CA SER A 33 -10.31 -1.05 -11.46
C SER A 33 -9.53 -1.12 -12.76
N ARG A 34 -9.29 0.04 -13.40
CA ARG A 34 -8.54 0.11 -14.66
C ARG A 34 -7.11 -0.41 -14.53
N ILE A 35 -6.44 -0.15 -13.41
CA ILE A 35 -5.09 -0.67 -13.16
C ILE A 35 -5.12 -2.20 -13.04
N LYS A 36 -6.08 -2.76 -12.29
CA LYS A 36 -6.23 -4.21 -12.14
C LYS A 36 -6.49 -4.90 -13.48
N GLU A 37 -7.43 -4.37 -14.25
CA GLU A 37 -7.74 -4.86 -15.60
C GLU A 37 -6.52 -4.78 -16.51
N HIS A 38 -5.84 -3.63 -16.53
CA HIS A 38 -4.67 -3.45 -17.37
C HIS A 38 -3.54 -4.44 -17.04
N ILE A 39 -3.22 -4.66 -15.76
CA ILE A 39 -2.17 -5.60 -15.34
C ILE A 39 -2.54 -7.02 -15.77
N SER A 40 -3.81 -7.43 -15.62
CA SER A 40 -4.28 -8.75 -16.04
C SER A 40 -4.25 -8.94 -17.56
N ASP A 41 -4.63 -7.93 -18.33
CA ASP A 41 -4.74 -8.03 -19.79
C ASP A 41 -3.39 -7.92 -20.52
N SER A 42 -2.40 -7.27 -19.89
CA SER A 42 -1.12 -6.97 -20.51
C SER A 42 -0.06 -8.06 -20.33
N HIS A 43 -0.35 -9.13 -19.59
CA HIS A 43 0.60 -10.21 -19.28
C HIS A 43 1.95 -9.67 -18.77
N VAL A 44 1.88 -8.72 -17.84
CA VAL A 44 3.07 -8.07 -17.29
C VAL A 44 3.93 -9.06 -16.51
N GLU A 45 5.23 -8.96 -16.72
CA GLU A 45 6.25 -9.63 -15.92
C GLU A 45 7.16 -8.58 -15.26
N ILE A 46 7.22 -8.60 -13.94
CA ILE A 46 8.08 -7.74 -13.12
C ILE A 46 9.35 -8.53 -12.81
N VAL A 47 10.46 -8.15 -13.44
CA VAL A 47 11.78 -8.76 -13.18
C VAL A 47 12.50 -7.99 -12.07
N VAL A 48 12.83 -8.69 -10.97
CA VAL A 48 13.57 -8.17 -9.82
C VAL A 48 15.01 -8.66 -9.86
N LEU A 49 15.95 -7.73 -9.69
CA LEU A 49 17.38 -8.00 -9.65
C LEU A 49 17.92 -7.54 -8.29
N VAL A 50 18.66 -8.43 -7.61
CA VAL A 50 19.40 -8.10 -6.39
C VAL A 50 20.87 -8.35 -6.65
N GLU A 51 21.68 -7.31 -6.54
CA GLU A 51 23.13 -7.38 -6.66
C GLU A 51 23.77 -7.21 -5.29
N ALA A 52 24.85 -7.97 -5.05
CA ALA A 52 25.63 -7.87 -3.84
C ALA A 52 27.08 -8.26 -4.09
N VAL A 53 27.95 -7.87 -3.17
CA VAL A 53 29.34 -8.29 -3.14
C VAL A 53 29.50 -9.32 -2.03
N ASP A 54 30.00 -10.49 -2.37
CA ASP A 54 30.32 -11.52 -1.39
C ASP A 54 31.49 -11.05 -0.50
N PRO A 55 31.32 -10.97 0.83
CA PRO A 55 32.34 -10.41 1.72
C PRO A 55 33.61 -11.25 1.80
N HIS A 56 33.57 -12.53 1.41
CA HIS A 56 34.73 -13.43 1.50
C HIS A 56 35.60 -13.41 0.25
N SER A 57 34.98 -13.33 -0.94
CA SER A 57 35.66 -13.38 -2.24
C SER A 57 35.77 -12.02 -2.94
N SER A 58 35.05 -11.00 -2.45
CA SER A 58 34.86 -9.70 -3.12
C SER A 58 34.25 -9.83 -4.53
N CYS A 59 33.70 -10.99 -4.88
CA CYS A 59 33.02 -11.18 -6.15
C CYS A 59 31.62 -10.56 -6.10
N THR A 60 31.19 -9.96 -7.22
CA THR A 60 29.79 -9.56 -7.41
C THR A 60 28.95 -10.77 -7.75
N PHE A 61 27.82 -10.94 -7.06
CA PHE A 61 26.78 -11.89 -7.44
C PHE A 61 25.44 -11.18 -7.66
N GLN A 62 24.61 -11.79 -8.50
CA GLN A 62 23.30 -11.27 -8.86
C GLN A 62 22.25 -12.37 -8.72
N ALA A 63 21.24 -12.13 -7.89
CA ALA A 63 20.03 -12.92 -7.82
C ALA A 63 18.95 -12.29 -8.71
N ARG A 64 18.15 -13.13 -9.35
CA ARG A 64 17.05 -12.73 -10.23
C ARG A 64 15.79 -13.49 -9.84
N HIS A 65 14.67 -12.80 -9.85
CA HIS A 65 13.34 -13.38 -9.72
C HIS A 65 12.36 -12.61 -10.59
N SER A 66 11.26 -13.23 -11.00
CA SER A 66 10.20 -12.51 -11.71
C SER A 66 8.83 -12.85 -11.14
N TYR A 67 7.93 -11.86 -11.19
CA TYR A 67 6.53 -11.98 -10.82
C TYR A 67 5.68 -11.70 -12.05
N THR A 68 4.79 -12.62 -12.39
CA THR A 68 3.78 -12.49 -13.44
C THR A 68 2.54 -11.77 -12.92
N ASP A 69 1.58 -11.49 -13.80
CA ASP A 69 0.27 -10.96 -13.43
C ASP A 69 -0.43 -11.83 -12.38
N SER A 70 -0.25 -13.17 -12.45
CA SER A 70 -0.83 -14.12 -11.51
C SER A 70 -0.21 -14.09 -10.10
N ASP A 71 0.99 -13.53 -9.97
CA ASP A 71 1.69 -13.42 -8.68
C ASP A 71 1.33 -12.11 -7.93
N VAL A 72 0.65 -11.17 -8.59
CA VAL A 72 0.26 -9.88 -8.01
C VAL A 72 -1.07 -10.00 -7.26
N VAL A 73 -0.98 -10.04 -5.92
CA VAL A 73 -2.14 -10.06 -5.04
C VAL A 73 -2.49 -8.64 -4.57
N PHE A 74 -3.52 -8.04 -5.17
CA PHE A 74 -3.98 -6.71 -4.78
C PHE A 74 -4.60 -6.68 -3.38
N ASP A 75 -4.55 -5.50 -2.74
CA ASP A 75 -5.15 -5.23 -1.44
C ASP A 75 -4.65 -6.18 -0.33
N HIS A 76 -3.37 -6.56 -0.42
CA HIS A 76 -2.66 -7.38 0.54
C HIS A 76 -1.29 -6.75 0.84
N MET A 77 -0.75 -7.09 2.01
CA MET A 77 0.63 -6.80 2.40
C MET A 77 1.29 -8.07 2.94
N PHE A 78 2.61 -8.09 2.99
CA PHE A 78 3.33 -9.17 3.67
C PHE A 78 3.04 -9.14 5.17
N LYS A 79 2.88 -10.33 5.76
CA LYS A 79 2.83 -10.48 7.21
C LYS A 79 4.20 -10.07 7.80
N GLU A 80 4.17 -9.40 8.95
CA GLU A 80 5.40 -9.16 9.71
C GLU A 80 6.01 -10.49 10.13
N CYS A 81 7.28 -10.71 9.76
CA CYS A 81 8.00 -11.95 10.02
C CYS A 81 9.21 -11.75 10.93
N MET A 82 9.43 -10.54 11.45
CA MET A 82 10.48 -10.26 12.41
C MET A 82 9.88 -9.90 13.75
N SER A 83 10.53 -10.33 14.83
CA SER A 83 10.15 -9.97 16.20
C SER A 83 11.38 -9.81 17.09
N LEU A 84 11.18 -9.25 18.28
CA LEU A 84 12.22 -9.21 19.30
C LEU A 84 12.10 -10.44 20.20
N GLY A 85 13.13 -11.27 20.20
CA GLY A 85 13.26 -12.42 21.09
C GLY A 85 13.32 -12.00 22.55
N ALA A 86 13.05 -12.94 23.46
CA ALA A 86 13.07 -12.68 24.91
C ALA A 86 14.45 -12.25 25.43
N ASP A 87 15.51 -12.58 24.70
CA ASP A 87 16.90 -12.20 24.96
C ASP A 87 17.30 -10.85 24.35
N GLY A 88 16.39 -10.19 23.64
CA GLY A 88 16.62 -8.91 22.96
C GLY A 88 17.24 -9.04 21.56
N ASN A 89 17.37 -10.25 21.01
CA ASN A 89 17.83 -10.45 19.63
C ASN A 89 16.67 -10.34 18.63
N ALA A 90 16.98 -9.95 17.40
CA ALA A 90 15.99 -9.99 16.32
C ALA A 90 15.79 -11.44 15.85
N GLU A 91 14.55 -11.91 15.87
CA GLU A 91 14.16 -13.23 15.41
C GLU A 91 13.36 -13.11 14.11
N LEU A 92 13.75 -13.87 13.08
CA LEU A 92 13.11 -13.92 11.77
C LEU A 92 12.40 -15.27 11.60
N ASP A 93 11.08 -15.27 11.47
CA ASP A 93 10.29 -16.45 11.12
C ASP A 93 10.19 -16.59 9.59
N LEU A 94 11.05 -17.43 9.02
CA LEU A 94 11.05 -17.72 7.59
C LEU A 94 9.78 -18.41 7.10
N SER A 95 9.00 -19.05 7.99
CA SER A 95 7.72 -19.66 7.59
C SER A 95 6.66 -18.61 7.27
N GLU A 96 6.83 -17.38 7.77
CA GLU A 96 5.91 -16.26 7.55
C GLU A 96 6.33 -15.38 6.37
N PHE A 97 7.54 -15.54 5.85
CA PHE A 97 8.16 -14.64 4.87
C PHE A 97 7.34 -14.45 3.58
N HIS A 98 6.61 -15.49 3.15
CA HIS A 98 5.76 -15.44 1.96
C HIS A 98 4.27 -15.23 2.27
N LEU A 99 3.89 -15.13 3.54
CA LEU A 99 2.50 -15.02 3.92
C LEU A 99 1.99 -13.60 3.69
N LEU A 100 0.76 -13.52 3.15
CA LEU A 100 0.07 -12.27 2.91
C LEU A 100 -1.09 -12.13 3.89
N ILE A 101 -1.32 -10.89 4.32
CA ILE A 101 -2.50 -10.50 5.10
C ILE A 101 -3.30 -9.45 4.32
N PRO A 102 -4.64 -9.44 4.44
CA PRO A 102 -5.47 -8.42 3.79
C PRO A 102 -5.07 -7.00 4.24
N ALA A 103 -4.90 -6.11 3.28
CA ALA A 103 -4.66 -4.69 3.47
C ALA A 103 -5.68 -3.92 2.60
N PRO A 104 -6.90 -3.72 3.10
CA PRO A 104 -7.99 -3.14 2.31
C PRO A 104 -7.60 -1.78 1.74
N PHE A 105 -8.01 -1.52 0.50
CA PHE A 105 -7.90 -0.20 -0.10
C PHE A 105 -8.91 0.75 0.54
N GLU A 106 -8.50 1.40 1.63
CA GLU A 106 -9.29 2.43 2.30
C GLU A 106 -9.04 3.79 1.62
N VAL A 107 -10.10 4.36 1.06
CA VAL A 107 -10.07 5.76 0.60
C VAL A 107 -10.47 6.62 1.78
N ASP A 108 -9.53 6.79 2.73
CA ASP A 108 -9.76 7.60 3.91
C ASP A 108 -9.79 9.08 3.53
N ASP A 109 -10.98 9.65 3.52
CA ASP A 109 -11.19 11.09 3.30
C ASP A 109 -10.91 11.92 4.57
N ASN A 110 -10.75 11.28 5.74
CA ASN A 110 -10.61 11.98 7.01
C ASN A 110 -9.91 11.18 8.13
N LYS A 111 -8.67 10.71 7.93
CA LYS A 111 -7.61 10.66 8.96
C LYS A 111 -6.35 9.96 8.45
N SER A 112 -5.21 10.48 8.89
CA SER A 112 -3.95 9.73 9.01
C SER A 112 -4.14 8.62 10.04
N THR A 113 -4.72 7.50 9.64
CA THR A 113 -4.67 6.29 10.45
C THR A 113 -3.30 5.69 10.19
N ALA A 114 -2.35 5.98 11.07
CA ALA A 114 -1.14 5.20 11.15
C ALA A 114 -1.59 3.74 11.30
N ALA A 115 -1.30 2.91 10.29
CA ALA A 115 -1.27 1.48 10.46
C ALA A 115 -0.31 1.26 11.63
N SER A 116 -0.87 1.01 12.81
CA SER A 116 -0.11 0.67 14.00
C SER A 116 0.39 -0.75 13.75
N CYS A 117 1.52 -0.87 13.06
CA CYS A 117 2.37 -2.04 13.21
C CYS A 117 2.84 -2.02 14.67
N THR A 118 2.31 -2.93 15.46
CA THR A 118 2.69 -3.26 16.84
C THR A 118 2.82 -4.76 16.94
#